data_AF-A0ABD5HQF5-F1
#
_entry.id   AF-A0ABD5HQF5-F1
#
_cell.length_a   1.000
_cell.length_b   1.000
_cell.length_c   1.000
_cell.angle_alpha   90.00
_cell.angle_beta   90.00
_cell.angle_gamma   90.00
#
_symmetry.space_group_name_H-M   'P 1'
#
loop_
_entity.id
_entity.type
_entity.pdbx_description
1 polymer ?
#
loop_
_entity_poly.entity_id
_entity_poly.type
_entity_poly.pdbx_seq_one_letter_code
_entity_poly.pdbx_strand_id
1 'polypeptide(L)'
;GFGSPNKAGTHDSHGAPLGDAEIALTREALGWKHPAFEIPSEIYAQWDAKEAGQAKESAWNEKFAAYAKAFPQEAAEFTRRMKGDMPADFDAKANEFIAKLQANPAKIASRKASQNAIEAFGPLLPEFLGGSADLAPSNLTLWSGSKAINEDTAGNYIHYGVREFGMTAIANGIAL
;
A
#
# COMPACT_ATOMS: atom_id res chain seq x y z
N GLY A 1 -16.67 -6.35 23.19
CA GLY A 1 -17.64 -6.95 24.12
C GLY A 1 -17.04 -7.66 25.32
N PHE A 2 -15.85 -8.28 25.25
CA PHE A 2 -15.26 -8.99 26.40
C PHE A 2 -15.12 -8.08 27.65
N GLY A 3 -15.39 -8.63 28.84
CA GLY A 3 -15.39 -7.92 30.11
C GLY A 3 -16.75 -7.36 30.57
N SER A 4 -17.68 -7.12 29.63
CA SER A 4 -19.04 -6.66 29.97
C SER A 4 -19.92 -7.83 30.44
N PRO A 5 -20.43 -7.84 31.68
CA PRO A 5 -21.22 -8.96 32.17
C PRO A 5 -22.52 -9.20 31.40
N ASN A 6 -23.19 -8.14 30.94
CA ASN A 6 -24.51 -8.25 30.33
C ASN A 6 -24.49 -8.21 28.80
N LYS A 7 -23.42 -7.68 28.18
CA LYS A 7 -23.34 -7.50 26.72
C LYS A 7 -22.18 -8.24 26.06
N ALA A 8 -21.29 -8.91 26.80
CA ALA A 8 -20.24 -9.73 26.20
C ALA A 8 -20.84 -10.82 25.30
N GLY A 9 -20.28 -10.99 24.10
CA GLY A 9 -20.74 -12.00 23.13
C GLY A 9 -22.06 -11.67 22.41
N THR A 10 -22.62 -10.48 22.61
CA THR A 10 -23.90 -10.06 22.01
C THR A 10 -23.72 -8.96 20.97
N HIS A 11 -24.69 -8.82 20.06
CA HIS A 11 -24.73 -7.76 19.06
C HIS A 11 -24.87 -6.35 19.68
N ASP A 12 -25.42 -6.24 20.90
CA ASP A 12 -25.61 -4.97 21.59
C ASP A 12 -24.30 -4.28 21.98
N SER A 13 -23.19 -5.02 22.01
CA SER A 13 -21.85 -4.47 22.25
C SER A 13 -21.12 -4.02 20.98
N HIS A 14 -21.72 -4.17 19.79
CA HIS A 14 -21.05 -3.94 18.52
C HIS A 14 -20.92 -2.45 18.15
N GLY A 15 -22.05 -1.72 18.15
CA GLY A 15 -22.12 -0.39 17.53
C GLY A 15 -22.79 0.69 18.39
N ALA A 16 -23.06 0.40 19.66
CA ALA A 16 -23.67 1.35 20.60
C ALA A 16 -22.82 1.46 21.88
N PRO A 17 -22.77 2.65 22.51
CA PRO A 17 -22.17 2.79 23.84
C PRO A 17 -22.78 1.80 24.84
N LEU A 18 -21.96 1.28 25.76
CA LEU A 18 -22.42 0.31 26.76
C LEU A 18 -23.44 0.94 27.74
N GLY A 19 -23.26 2.22 28.06
CA GLY A 19 -23.98 2.96 29.10
C GLY A 19 -23.25 2.94 30.44
N ASP A 20 -23.41 3.99 31.25
CA ASP A 20 -22.59 4.20 32.46
C ASP A 20 -22.66 3.04 33.47
N ALA A 21 -23.85 2.48 33.68
CA ALA A 21 -24.05 1.33 34.56
C ALA A 21 -23.28 0.09 34.08
N GLU A 22 -23.34 -0.21 32.77
CA GLU A 22 -22.65 -1.36 32.19
C GLU A 22 -21.13 -1.14 32.17
N ILE A 23 -20.67 0.10 31.96
CA ILE A 23 -19.26 0.47 32.05
C ILE A 23 -18.73 0.26 33.47
N ALA A 24 -19.50 0.61 34.51
CA ALA A 24 -19.12 0.36 35.90
C ALA A 24 -18.95 -1.14 36.19
N LEU A 25 -19.92 -1.96 35.77
CA LEU A 25 -19.85 -3.43 35.89
C LEU A 25 -18.69 -4.03 35.09
N THR A 26 -18.39 -3.48 33.92
CA THR A 26 -17.27 -3.91 33.08
C THR A 26 -15.93 -3.62 33.76
N ARG A 27 -15.77 -2.45 34.40
CA ARG A 27 -14.57 -2.12 35.18
C ARG A 27 -14.37 -3.09 36.35
N GLU A 28 -15.44 -3.40 37.08
CA GLU A 28 -15.40 -4.37 38.18
C GLU A 28 -14.97 -5.76 37.70
N ALA A 29 -15.59 -6.28 36.64
CA ALA A 29 -15.29 -7.59 36.09
C ALA A 29 -13.84 -7.71 35.56
N LEU A 30 -13.29 -6.63 34.99
CA LEU A 30 -11.90 -6.57 34.51
C LEU A 30 -10.88 -6.22 35.61
N GLY A 31 -11.34 -5.87 36.81
CA GLY A 31 -10.48 -5.35 37.87
C GLY A 31 -9.84 -4.00 37.52
N TRP A 32 -10.42 -3.22 36.60
CA TRP A 32 -9.89 -1.93 36.17
C TRP A 32 -10.36 -0.80 37.11
N LYS A 33 -9.43 -0.27 37.91
CA LYS A 33 -9.74 0.69 38.98
C LYS A 33 -9.64 2.16 38.58
N HIS A 34 -9.14 2.46 37.38
CA HIS A 34 -8.89 3.84 36.99
C HIS A 34 -10.13 4.49 36.34
N PRO A 35 -10.39 5.79 36.62
CA PRO A 35 -11.40 6.60 35.96
C PRO A 35 -11.31 6.62 34.43
N ALA A 36 -12.30 7.27 33.80
CA ALA A 36 -12.29 7.46 32.35
C ALA A 36 -11.06 8.28 31.93
N PHE A 37 -10.32 7.76 30.94
CA PHE A 37 -9.12 8.39 30.36
C PHE A 37 -7.95 8.58 31.33
N GLU A 38 -8.00 7.99 32.52
CA GLU A 38 -6.86 7.94 33.43
C GLU A 38 -6.07 6.65 33.20
N ILE A 39 -4.82 6.80 32.75
CA ILE A 39 -3.88 5.70 32.56
C ILE A 39 -2.66 5.96 33.46
N PRO A 40 -2.35 5.08 34.42
CA PRO A 40 -1.19 5.23 35.28
C PRO A 40 0.13 5.21 34.53
N SER A 41 1.15 5.87 35.11
CA SER A 41 2.48 5.97 34.52
C SER A 41 3.14 4.62 34.28
N GLU A 42 2.91 3.62 35.13
CA GLU A 42 3.46 2.27 34.99
C GLU A 42 2.87 1.51 33.81
N ILE A 43 1.62 1.80 33.44
CA ILE A 43 1.01 1.26 32.23
C ILE A 43 1.61 1.96 31.02
N TYR A 44 1.73 3.29 31.05
CA TYR A 44 2.42 4.01 29.97
C TYR A 44 3.84 3.49 29.75
N ALA A 45 4.63 3.28 30.81
CA ALA A 45 6.00 2.79 30.71
C ALA A 45 6.10 1.39 30.08
N GLN A 46 5.11 0.52 30.28
CA GLN A 46 5.06 -0.81 29.66
C GLN A 46 4.60 -0.79 28.19
N TRP A 47 3.81 0.22 27.82
CA TRP A 47 3.27 0.39 26.46
C TRP A 47 4.12 1.32 25.58
N ASP A 48 5.00 2.12 26.18
CA ASP A 48 5.87 3.04 25.44
C ASP A 48 6.79 2.27 24.50
N ALA A 49 6.63 2.50 23.20
CA ALA A 49 7.42 1.89 22.16
C ALA A 49 8.37 2.89 21.48
N LYS A 50 8.52 4.12 22.01
CA LYS A 50 9.31 5.18 21.35
C LYS A 50 10.78 4.83 21.32
N GLU A 51 11.35 4.40 22.46
CA GLU A 51 12.76 3.98 22.52
C GLU A 51 13.03 2.77 21.64
N ALA A 52 12.17 1.75 21.71
CA ALA A 52 12.30 0.55 20.89
C ALA A 52 12.10 0.84 19.38
N GLY A 53 11.19 1.74 19.02
CA GLY A 53 10.94 2.19 17.65
C GLY A 53 12.13 2.96 17.10
N GLN A 54 12.63 3.94 17.85
CA GLN A 54 13.80 4.73 17.49
C GLN A 54 15.04 3.84 17.30
N ALA A 55 15.26 2.85 18.16
CA ALA A 55 16.38 1.94 18.03
C ALA A 55 16.29 1.08 16.76
N LYS A 56 15.10 0.56 16.44
CA LYS A 56 14.85 -0.24 15.23
C LYS A 56 15.02 0.60 13.96
N GLU A 57 14.47 1.81 13.94
CA GLU A 57 14.58 2.71 12.80
C GLU A 57 16.02 3.20 12.60
N SER A 58 16.74 3.53 13.68
CA SER A 58 18.15 3.91 13.61
C SER A 58 18.99 2.79 13.02
N ALA A 59 18.79 1.55 13.47
CA ALA A 59 19.47 0.37 12.92
C ALA A 59 19.10 0.13 11.44
N TRP A 60 17.88 0.47 11.01
CA TRP A 60 17.50 0.40 9.59
C TRP A 60 18.15 1.51 8.77
N ASN A 61 18.24 2.74 9.30
CA ASN A 61 18.89 3.87 8.63
C ASN A 61 20.38 3.60 8.38
N GLU A 62 21.09 2.98 9.32
CA GLU A 62 22.47 2.54 9.11
C GLU A 62 22.59 1.50 7.99
N LYS A 63 21.66 0.54 7.92
CA LYS A 63 21.60 -0.45 6.83
C LYS A 63 21.31 0.22 5.49
N PHE A 64 20.38 1.17 5.45
CA PHE A 64 20.05 1.92 4.24
C PHE A 64 21.22 2.80 3.78
N ALA A 65 21.95 3.43 4.70
CA ALA A 65 23.15 4.20 4.37
C ALA A 65 24.26 3.30 3.78
N ALA A 66 24.49 2.11 4.37
CA ALA A 66 25.42 1.13 3.81
C ALA A 66 24.97 0.64 2.43
N TYR A 67 23.68 0.38 2.26
CA TYR A 67 23.07 0.01 0.98
C TYR A 67 23.27 1.09 -0.07
N ALA A 68 22.99 2.37 0.24
CA ALA A 68 23.17 3.48 -0.67
C ALA A 68 24.63 3.70 -1.11
N LYS A 69 25.60 3.37 -0.25
CA LYS A 69 27.01 3.39 -0.63
C LYS A 69 27.37 2.27 -1.62
N ALA A 70 26.78 1.09 -1.46
CA ALA A 70 27.05 -0.07 -2.31
C ALA A 70 26.22 -0.07 -3.62
N PHE A 71 25.02 0.49 -3.58
CA PHE A 71 23.99 0.49 -4.64
C PHE A 71 23.40 1.88 -4.81
N PRO A 72 24.21 2.87 -5.26
CA PRO A 72 23.80 4.27 -5.27
C PRO A 72 22.61 4.55 -6.20
N GLN A 73 22.49 3.81 -7.31
CA GLN A 73 21.40 3.99 -8.27
C GLN A 73 20.09 3.43 -7.71
N GLU A 74 20.14 2.24 -7.12
CA GLU A 74 18.98 1.55 -6.58
C GLU A 74 18.47 2.20 -5.29
N ALA A 75 19.36 2.77 -4.47
CA ALA A 75 18.96 3.54 -3.29
C ALA A 75 18.30 4.88 -3.66
N ALA A 76 18.77 5.53 -4.73
CA ALA A 76 18.10 6.70 -5.28
C ALA A 76 16.69 6.35 -5.81
N GLU A 77 16.58 5.24 -6.55
CA GLU A 77 15.28 4.75 -7.04
C GLU A 77 14.33 4.33 -5.92
N PHE A 78 14.82 3.63 -4.89
CA PHE A 78 14.02 3.30 -3.71
C PHE A 78 13.49 4.57 -3.05
N THR A 79 14.36 5.55 -2.80
CA THR A 79 13.99 6.83 -2.17
C THR A 79 12.95 7.58 -2.99
N ARG A 80 13.14 7.69 -4.31
CA ARG A 80 12.20 8.34 -5.23
C ARG A 80 10.82 7.68 -5.16
N ARG A 81 10.78 6.36 -5.27
CA ARG A 81 9.53 5.57 -5.28
C ARG A 81 8.79 5.64 -3.95
N MET A 82 9.50 5.56 -2.82
CA MET A 82 8.88 5.67 -1.49
C MET A 82 8.29 7.06 -1.21
N LYS A 83 8.76 8.09 -1.92
CA LYS A 83 8.17 9.45 -1.87
C LYS A 83 7.00 9.64 -2.83
N GLY A 84 6.80 8.73 -3.78
CA GLY A 84 5.84 8.91 -4.88
C GLY A 84 6.29 9.95 -5.93
N ASP A 85 7.58 10.27 -5.97
CA ASP A 85 8.13 11.23 -6.93
C ASP A 85 8.27 10.57 -8.32
N MET A 86 7.96 11.30 -9.40
CA MET A 86 8.16 10.82 -10.78
C MET A 86 9.63 10.90 -11.21
N PRO A 87 10.09 10.09 -12.18
CA PRO A 87 11.37 10.31 -12.84
C PRO A 87 11.44 11.72 -13.44
N ALA A 88 12.58 12.40 -13.27
CA ALA A 88 12.72 13.82 -13.63
C ALA A 88 12.47 14.12 -15.11
N ASP A 89 12.71 13.16 -16.01
CA ASP A 89 12.53 13.28 -17.45
C ASP A 89 11.21 12.69 -17.97
N PHE A 90 10.35 12.18 -17.08
CA PHE A 90 9.09 11.53 -17.46
C PHE A 90 8.18 12.47 -18.25
N ASP A 91 7.97 13.70 -17.79
CA ASP A 91 7.07 14.67 -18.44
C ASP A 91 7.53 14.98 -19.88
N ALA A 92 8.83 15.25 -20.06
CA ALA A 92 9.40 15.52 -21.37
C ALA A 92 9.22 14.33 -22.34
N LYS A 93 9.52 13.11 -21.87
CA LYS A 93 9.37 11.88 -22.67
C LYS A 93 7.91 11.55 -22.99
N ALA A 94 6.99 11.78 -22.04
CA ALA A 94 5.56 11.59 -22.26
C ALA A 94 5.03 12.58 -23.30
N ASN A 95 5.43 13.85 -23.23
CA ASN A 95 5.05 14.87 -24.21
C ASN A 95 5.62 14.59 -25.61
N GLU A 96 6.87 14.13 -25.70
CA GLU A 96 7.46 13.67 -26.97
C GLU A 96 6.65 12.51 -27.58
N PHE A 97 6.28 11.52 -26.76
CA PHE A 97 5.46 10.39 -27.20
C PHE A 97 4.08 10.86 -27.71
N ILE A 98 3.41 11.76 -27.00
CA ILE A 98 2.12 12.33 -27.40
C ILE A 98 2.23 13.08 -28.72
N ALA A 99 3.23 13.96 -28.87
CA ALA A 99 3.46 14.71 -30.10
C ALA A 99 3.74 13.78 -31.30
N LYS A 100 4.51 12.71 -31.08
CA LYS A 100 4.76 11.67 -32.08
C LYS A 100 3.47 10.99 -32.54
N LEU A 101 2.56 10.65 -31.64
CA LEU A 101 1.26 10.06 -32.00
C LEU A 101 0.40 11.04 -32.82
N GLN A 102 0.37 12.32 -32.44
CA GLN A 102 -0.37 13.35 -33.18
C GLN A 102 0.18 13.53 -34.61
N ALA A 103 1.49 13.46 -34.78
CA ALA A 103 2.15 13.55 -36.09
C ALA A 103 2.00 12.28 -36.95
N ASN A 104 1.63 11.14 -36.35
CA ASN A 104 1.54 9.85 -37.02
C ASN A 104 0.18 9.19 -36.74
N PRO A 105 -0.92 9.65 -37.38
CA PRO A 105 -2.26 9.15 -37.11
C PRO A 105 -2.36 7.63 -37.36
N ALA A 106 -2.99 6.93 -36.41
CA ALA A 106 -3.24 5.50 -36.51
C ALA A 106 -4.71 5.19 -36.18
N LYS A 107 -5.36 4.38 -37.03
CA LYS A 107 -6.74 3.92 -36.78
C LYS A 107 -6.70 2.65 -35.92
N ILE A 108 -6.60 2.83 -34.60
CA ILE A 108 -6.57 1.75 -33.61
C ILE A 108 -7.63 1.97 -32.53
N ALA A 109 -8.07 0.90 -31.88
CA ALA A 109 -8.94 1.00 -30.71
C ALA A 109 -8.19 1.63 -29.52
N SER A 110 -8.89 2.39 -28.68
CA SER A 110 -8.28 3.05 -27.50
C SER A 110 -7.67 2.06 -26.50
N ARG A 111 -8.22 0.83 -26.36
CA ARG A 111 -7.56 -0.24 -25.57
C ARG A 111 -6.15 -0.60 -26.10
N LYS A 112 -5.96 -0.57 -27.42
CA LYS A 112 -4.65 -0.81 -28.03
C LYS A 112 -3.76 0.41 -27.88
N ALA A 113 -4.32 1.61 -27.95
CA ALA A 113 -3.59 2.84 -27.60
C ALA A 113 -3.14 2.85 -26.13
N SER A 114 -3.96 2.36 -25.20
CA SER A 114 -3.62 2.16 -23.79
C SER A 114 -2.42 1.22 -23.63
N GLN A 115 -2.43 0.05 -24.29
CA GLN A 115 -1.29 -0.85 -24.30
C GLN A 115 -0.02 -0.18 -24.85
N ASN A 116 -0.13 0.60 -25.91
CA ASN A 116 1.01 1.31 -26.49
C ASN A 116 1.56 2.37 -25.53
N ALA A 117 0.72 3.01 -24.70
CA ALA A 117 1.16 3.92 -23.65
C ALA A 117 1.85 3.16 -22.50
N ILE A 118 1.31 2.01 -22.06
CA ILE A 118 1.96 1.14 -21.07
C ILE A 118 3.34 0.70 -21.58
N GLU A 119 3.46 0.32 -22.86
CA GLU A 119 4.74 -0.02 -23.49
C GLU A 119 5.73 1.15 -23.50
N ALA A 120 5.26 2.37 -23.75
CA ALA A 120 6.10 3.57 -23.74
C ALA A 120 6.55 3.99 -22.34
N PHE A 121 5.67 3.84 -21.33
CA PHE A 121 5.91 4.30 -19.96
C PHE A 121 6.53 3.23 -19.07
N GLY A 122 6.34 1.94 -19.35
CA GLY A 122 6.88 0.83 -18.57
C GLY A 122 8.40 0.92 -18.34
N PRO A 123 9.22 1.22 -19.36
CA PRO A 123 10.67 1.44 -19.17
C PRO A 123 11.04 2.65 -18.31
N LEU A 124 10.13 3.62 -18.15
CA LEU A 124 10.35 4.85 -17.38
C LEU A 124 9.84 4.71 -15.94
N LEU A 125 8.85 3.84 -15.70
CA LEU A 125 8.15 3.69 -14.43
C LEU A 125 8.37 2.29 -13.84
N PRO A 126 9.56 2.00 -13.28
CA PRO A 126 9.83 0.73 -12.60
C PRO A 126 8.93 0.49 -11.38
N GLU A 127 8.23 1.51 -10.89
CA GLU A 127 7.22 1.43 -9.83
C GLU A 127 5.88 0.82 -10.27
N PHE A 128 5.65 0.56 -11.56
CA PHE A 128 4.41 -0.09 -11.96
C PHE A 128 4.27 -1.46 -11.29
N LEU A 129 3.12 -1.64 -10.65
CA LEU A 129 2.61 -2.94 -10.22
C LEU A 129 1.20 -3.07 -10.78
N GLY A 130 1.12 -3.49 -12.04
CA GLY A 130 -0.11 -3.58 -12.80
C GLY A 130 -0.77 -4.95 -12.71
N GLY A 131 -1.92 -5.11 -13.36
CA GLY A 131 -2.55 -6.42 -13.49
C GLY A 131 -3.93 -6.35 -14.15
N SER A 132 -4.57 -7.51 -14.26
CA SER A 132 -5.93 -7.60 -14.80
C SER A 132 -6.69 -8.76 -14.15
N ALA A 133 -8.01 -8.57 -14.00
CA ALA A 133 -8.92 -9.59 -13.51
C ALA A 133 -9.24 -10.63 -14.61
N ASP A 134 -8.27 -11.49 -14.91
CA ASP A 134 -8.36 -12.56 -15.93
C ASP A 134 -8.63 -12.09 -17.38
N LEU A 135 -8.50 -10.79 -17.64
CA LEU A 135 -8.80 -10.18 -18.93
C LEU A 135 -7.56 -9.59 -19.61
N ALA A 136 -6.35 -10.04 -19.26
CA ALA A 136 -5.09 -9.52 -19.81
C ALA A 136 -5.08 -9.41 -21.36
N PRO A 137 -5.45 -10.46 -22.15
CA PRO A 137 -5.45 -10.36 -23.61
C PRO A 137 -6.56 -9.47 -24.19
N SER A 138 -7.61 -9.18 -23.41
CA SER A 138 -8.75 -8.36 -23.83
C SER A 138 -8.59 -6.88 -23.48
N ASN A 139 -8.10 -6.61 -22.26
CA ASN A 139 -7.83 -5.29 -21.71
C ASN A 139 -6.48 -4.73 -22.20
N LEU A 140 -5.58 -5.60 -22.65
CA LEU A 140 -4.25 -5.28 -23.17
C LEU A 140 -3.34 -4.60 -22.13
N THR A 141 -3.29 -5.17 -20.93
CA THR A 141 -2.54 -4.67 -19.77
C THR A 141 -1.09 -5.15 -19.70
N LEU A 142 -0.70 -6.13 -20.53
CA LEU A 142 0.68 -6.61 -20.65
C LEU A 142 1.47 -5.79 -21.67
N TRP A 143 2.72 -5.50 -21.36
CA TRP A 143 3.75 -4.90 -22.22
C TRP A 143 5.00 -5.79 -22.25
N SER A 144 5.95 -5.49 -23.12
CA SER A 144 7.12 -6.34 -23.37
C SER A 144 7.96 -6.67 -22.13
N GLY A 145 7.99 -5.77 -21.14
CA GLY A 145 8.68 -5.95 -19.85
C GLY A 145 7.77 -6.39 -18.68
N SER A 146 6.54 -6.82 -18.94
CA SER A 146 5.68 -7.37 -17.90
C SER A 146 6.20 -8.71 -17.38
N LYS A 147 6.29 -8.86 -16.06
CA LYS A 147 6.68 -10.09 -15.38
C LYS A 147 5.71 -10.38 -14.24
N ALA A 148 5.10 -11.56 -14.26
CA ALA A 148 4.10 -11.94 -13.26
C ALA A 148 4.73 -12.26 -11.91
N ILE A 149 4.21 -11.71 -10.81
CA ILE A 149 4.78 -11.90 -9.47
C ILE A 149 4.64 -13.33 -8.92
N ASN A 150 3.73 -14.13 -9.50
CA ASN A 150 3.61 -15.55 -9.20
C ASN A 150 4.65 -16.43 -9.94
N GLU A 151 5.46 -15.83 -10.82
CA GLU A 151 6.55 -16.49 -11.55
C GLU A 151 7.91 -15.93 -11.10
N ASP A 152 8.01 -14.62 -10.95
CA ASP A 152 9.18 -13.89 -10.45
C ASP A 152 8.73 -12.85 -9.41
N THR A 153 9.09 -13.03 -8.14
CA THR A 153 8.68 -12.13 -7.06
C THR A 153 9.20 -10.70 -7.20
N ALA A 154 10.21 -10.46 -8.05
CA ALA A 154 10.68 -9.12 -8.41
C ALA A 154 9.93 -8.52 -9.63
N GLY A 155 8.88 -9.19 -10.11
CA GLY A 155 8.04 -8.76 -11.22
C GLY A 155 7.16 -7.55 -10.91
N ASN A 156 6.39 -7.14 -11.92
CA ASN A 156 5.61 -5.90 -11.96
C ASN A 156 4.15 -6.12 -12.42
N TYR A 157 3.71 -7.38 -12.49
CA TYR A 157 2.39 -7.75 -12.99
C TYR A 157 1.68 -8.76 -12.09
N ILE A 158 0.37 -8.59 -11.91
CA ILE A 158 -0.48 -9.46 -11.08
C ILE A 158 -1.58 -10.09 -11.93
N HIS A 159 -1.62 -11.42 -11.96
CA HIS A 159 -2.79 -12.18 -12.42
C HIS A 159 -3.81 -12.27 -11.29
N TYR A 160 -4.72 -11.30 -11.20
CA TYR A 160 -5.68 -11.22 -10.10
C TYR A 160 -6.75 -12.35 -10.12
N GLY A 161 -6.95 -13.00 -11.27
CA GLY A 161 -8.11 -13.87 -11.52
C GLY A 161 -9.42 -13.06 -11.61
N VAL A 162 -10.58 -13.73 -11.71
CA VAL A 162 -11.90 -13.07 -11.81
C VAL A 162 -12.32 -12.50 -10.45
N ARG A 163 -11.70 -11.39 -10.04
CA ARG A 163 -11.77 -10.82 -8.69
C ARG A 163 -11.71 -9.29 -8.69
N GLU A 164 -12.63 -8.62 -9.38
CA GLU A 164 -12.58 -7.18 -9.63
C GLU A 164 -12.58 -6.35 -8.34
N PHE A 165 -13.46 -6.70 -7.39
CA PHE A 165 -13.53 -5.97 -6.14
C PHE A 165 -12.28 -6.18 -5.27
N GLY A 166 -11.84 -7.44 -5.15
CA GLY A 166 -10.61 -7.78 -4.43
C GLY A 166 -9.37 -7.14 -5.05
N MET A 167 -9.24 -7.19 -6.38
CA MET A 167 -8.18 -6.51 -7.14
C MET A 167 -8.11 -5.02 -6.79
N THR A 168 -9.27 -4.35 -6.79
CA THR A 168 -9.34 -2.91 -6.51
C THR A 168 -8.98 -2.59 -5.06
N ALA A 169 -9.47 -3.37 -4.09
CA ALA A 169 -9.11 -3.19 -2.68
C ALA A 169 -7.62 -3.50 -2.40
N ILE A 170 -7.05 -4.50 -3.09
CA ILE A 170 -5.62 -4.82 -3.03
C ILE A 170 -4.80 -3.65 -3.61
N ALA A 171 -5.22 -3.07 -4.73
CA ALA A 171 -4.55 -1.91 -5.31
C ALA A 171 -4.55 -0.70 -4.37
N ASN A 172 -5.62 -0.49 -3.58
CA ASN A 172 -5.60 0.53 -2.53
C ASN A 172 -4.51 0.24 -1.49
N GLY A 173 -4.37 -1.02 -1.04
CA GLY A 173 -3.34 -1.42 -0.08
C GLY A 173 -1.91 -1.30 -0.62
N ILE A 174 -1.71 -1.42 -1.94
CA ILE A 174 -0.42 -1.20 -2.60
C ILE A 174 -0.06 0.31 -2.62
N ALA A 175 -1.06 1.19 -2.70
CA ALA A 175 -0.87 2.63 -2.84
C ALA A 175 -0.77 3.40 -1.50
N LEU A 176 -1.23 2.81 -0.39
CA LEU A 176 -1.19 3.37 0.97
C LEU A 176 0.22 3.33 1.57
#